data_AF-A0A1B8Y537-F1
#
_entry.id   AF-A0A1B8Y537-F1
#
_cell.length_a   1.000
_cell.length_b   1.000
_cell.length_c   1.000
_cell.angle_alpha   90.00
_cell.angle_beta   90.00
_cell.angle_gamma   90.00
#
_symmetry.space_group_name_H-M   'P 1'
#
loop_
_entity.id
_entity.type
_entity.pdbx_description
1 polymer ?
#
loop_
_entity_poly.entity_id
_entity_poly.type
_entity_poly.pdbx_seq_one_letter_code
_entity_poly.pdbx_strand_id
1 'polypeptide(L)'
;YYRQLRFKLWNGAYSTFWGWDSHPNSWLTVSTYITLEKCKKRIFIDPQIQQQTLIYLQERQKLETGCFVPEGHPYIYENEKDEEAISVQFTATLAIALLKSDYSLGVSKN
;
A
#
# COMPACT_ATOMS: atom_id res chain seq x y z
N TYR A 1 7.16 2.94 13.88
CA TYR A 1 7.92 2.43 12.72
C TYR A 1 8.32 0.98 12.88
N TYR A 2 9.33 0.64 13.70
CA TYR A 2 9.81 -0.75 13.84
C TYR A 2 8.75 -1.79 14.20
N ARG A 3 7.75 -1.44 15.04
CA ARG A 3 6.62 -2.34 15.33
C ARG A 3 5.81 -2.71 14.08
N GLN A 4 5.59 -1.76 13.17
CA GLN A 4 4.86 -2.03 11.92
C GLN A 4 5.69 -2.90 10.99
N LEU A 5 7.02 -2.71 10.95
CA LEU A 5 7.91 -3.52 10.11
C LEU A 5 7.89 -5.01 10.45
N ARG A 6 7.49 -5.40 11.66
CA ARG A 6 7.31 -6.82 12.01
C ARG A 6 6.26 -7.51 11.13
N PHE A 7 5.31 -6.76 10.59
CA PHE A 7 4.23 -7.26 9.74
C PHE A 7 4.53 -7.11 8.25
N LYS A 8 5.69 -6.57 7.89
CA LYS A 8 6.10 -6.41 6.50
C LYS A 8 6.54 -7.76 5.95
N LEU A 9 6.01 -8.12 4.78
CA LEU A 9 6.39 -9.32 4.05
C LEU A 9 7.58 -9.06 3.12
N TRP A 10 8.20 -10.15 2.67
CA TRP A 10 9.37 -10.13 1.80
C TRP A 10 9.11 -9.38 0.48
N ASN A 11 7.90 -9.50 -0.06
CA ASN A 11 7.47 -8.82 -1.30
C ASN A 11 7.14 -7.33 -1.10
N GLY A 12 7.21 -6.78 0.10
CA GLY A 12 6.91 -5.35 0.37
C GLY A 12 5.49 -5.08 0.89
N ALA A 13 4.65 -6.10 0.93
CA ALA A 13 3.32 -6.05 1.54
C ALA A 13 3.35 -5.88 3.05
N TYR A 14 2.20 -5.55 3.63
CA TYR A 14 1.92 -5.74 5.05
C TYR A 14 0.83 -6.79 5.24
N SER A 15 1.03 -7.66 6.23
CA SER A 15 0.04 -8.64 6.67
C SER A 15 -0.62 -8.20 7.98
N THR A 16 -1.81 -8.70 8.23
CA THR A 16 -2.56 -8.42 9.47
C THR A 16 -2.02 -9.23 10.63
N PHE A 17 -1.56 -10.45 10.34
CA PHE A 17 -0.98 -11.35 11.31
C PHE A 17 0.48 -11.60 10.98
N TRP A 18 1.29 -11.72 12.03
CA TRP A 18 2.69 -12.14 11.89
C TRP A 18 2.77 -13.66 12.04
N GLY A 19 3.60 -14.32 11.24
CA GLY A 19 3.82 -15.76 11.33
C GLY A 19 3.93 -16.45 9.98
N TRP A 20 3.90 -17.78 10.01
CA TRP A 20 4.11 -18.63 8.81
C TRP A 20 2.93 -18.59 7.84
N ASP A 21 1.74 -18.27 8.34
CA ASP A 21 0.50 -18.13 7.57
C ASP A 21 0.18 -16.66 7.26
N SER A 22 1.22 -15.83 7.14
CA SER A 22 1.04 -14.40 6.89
C SER A 22 0.79 -14.15 5.39
N HIS A 23 -0.41 -13.64 5.09
CA HIS A 23 -0.80 -13.28 3.73
C HIS A 23 -0.77 -11.77 3.51
N PRO A 24 -0.46 -11.32 2.29
CA PRO A 24 -0.50 -9.91 1.97
C PRO A 24 -1.91 -9.32 2.10
N ASN A 25 -2.02 -8.08 2.58
CA ASN A 25 -3.27 -7.34 2.58
C ASN A 25 -3.05 -5.95 1.94
N SER A 26 -3.65 -5.72 0.77
CA SER A 26 -3.51 -4.48 0.00
C SER A 26 -3.98 -3.24 0.74
N TRP A 27 -5.11 -3.33 1.43
CA TRP A 27 -5.69 -2.20 2.16
C TRP A 27 -4.81 -1.77 3.34
N LEU A 28 -4.31 -2.75 4.11
CA LEU A 28 -3.37 -2.51 5.19
C LEU A 28 -2.03 -1.98 4.66
N THR A 29 -1.57 -2.52 3.51
CA THR A 29 -0.35 -2.08 2.84
C THR A 29 -0.43 -0.59 2.47
N VAL A 30 -1.50 -0.17 1.80
CA VAL A 30 -1.70 1.24 1.41
C VAL A 30 -1.86 2.16 2.61
N SER A 31 -2.57 1.70 3.65
CA SER A 31 -2.78 2.45 4.88
C SER A 31 -1.47 2.66 5.64
N THR A 32 -0.62 1.63 5.66
CA THR A 32 0.70 1.68 6.30
C THR A 32 1.64 2.59 5.52
N TYR A 33 1.64 2.51 4.19
CA TYR A 33 2.37 3.44 3.32
C TYR A 33 2.04 4.90 3.67
N ILE A 34 0.76 5.29 3.62
CA ILE A 34 0.30 6.65 3.96
C ILE A 34 0.74 7.07 5.36
N THR A 35 0.62 6.16 6.32
CA THR A 35 0.99 6.43 7.73
C THR A 35 2.48 6.71 7.86
N LEU A 36 3.33 5.90 7.22
CA LEU A 36 4.77 6.07 7.27
C LEU A 36 5.24 7.31 6.50
N GLU A 37 4.63 7.64 5.37
CA GLU A 37 4.87 8.91 4.67
C GLU A 37 4.58 10.12 5.56
N LYS A 38 3.47 10.10 6.32
CA LYS A 38 3.19 11.16 7.31
C LYS A 38 4.21 11.18 8.46
N CYS A 39 4.70 10.01 8.89
CA CYS A 39 5.68 9.89 9.96
C CYS A 39 7.06 10.48 9.61
N LYS A 40 7.41 10.61 8.32
CA LYS A 40 8.69 11.21 7.88
C LYS A 40 8.94 12.61 8.47
N LYS A 41 7.87 13.35 8.79
CA LYS A 41 7.93 14.67 9.44
C LYS A 41 8.47 14.65 10.87
N ARG A 42 8.52 13.48 11.51
CA ARG A 42 8.85 13.33 12.95
C ARG A 42 9.92 12.28 13.23
N ILE A 43 10.06 11.27 12.36
CA ILE A 43 11.03 10.19 12.52
C ILE A 43 11.62 9.82 11.16
N PHE A 44 12.84 9.29 11.16
CA PHE A 44 13.43 8.71 9.96
C PHE A 44 12.67 7.45 9.55
N ILE A 45 12.31 7.38 8.26
CA ILE A 45 11.72 6.22 7.61
C ILE A 45 12.64 5.84 6.46
N ASP A 46 13.05 4.57 6.41
CA ASP A 46 13.93 4.09 5.34
C ASP A 46 13.21 4.19 3.98
N PRO A 47 13.75 4.96 3.00
CA PRO A 47 13.17 5.07 1.68
C PRO A 47 13.04 3.73 0.95
N GLN A 48 13.96 2.78 1.18
CA GLN A 48 13.92 1.47 0.52
C GLN A 48 12.69 0.66 0.94
N ILE A 49 12.26 0.80 2.20
CA ILE A 49 11.04 0.16 2.68
C ILE A 49 9.80 0.70 1.97
N GLN A 50 9.71 2.02 1.79
CA GLN A 50 8.60 2.63 1.05
C GLN A 50 8.63 2.24 -0.43
N GLN A 51 9.82 2.17 -1.03
CA GLN A 51 9.99 1.76 -2.43
C GLN A 51 9.53 0.32 -2.68
N GLN A 52 9.90 -0.63 -1.80
CA GLN A 52 9.42 -2.02 -1.90
C GLN A 52 7.89 -2.10 -1.80
N THR A 53 7.28 -1.33 -0.90
CA THR A 53 5.83 -1.26 -0.78
C THR A 53 5.17 -0.70 -2.06
N LEU A 54 5.78 0.28 -2.71
CA LEU A 54 5.29 0.84 -3.97
C LEU A 54 5.39 -0.14 -5.14
N ILE A 55 6.51 -0.86 -5.26
CA ILE A 55 6.69 -1.90 -6.29
C ILE A 55 5.58 -2.94 -6.15
N TYR A 56 5.35 -3.43 -4.92
CA TYR A 56 4.26 -4.35 -4.65
C TYR A 56 2.90 -3.77 -5.05
N LEU A 57 2.61 -2.49 -4.77
CA LEU A 57 1.34 -1.85 -5.15
C LEU A 57 1.19 -1.72 -6.67
N GLN A 58 2.27 -1.39 -7.37
CA GLN A 58 2.31 -1.31 -8.83
C GLN A 58 1.99 -2.66 -9.50
N GLU A 59 2.46 -3.77 -8.94
CA GLU A 59 2.20 -5.12 -9.46
C GLU A 59 0.71 -5.53 -9.48
N ARG A 60 -0.18 -4.79 -8.79
CA ARG A 60 -1.63 -5.02 -8.87
C ARG A 60 -2.36 -4.19 -9.91
N GLN A 61 -1.64 -3.35 -10.65
CA GLN A 61 -2.27 -2.57 -11.70
C GLN A 61 -2.64 -3.48 -12.87
N LYS A 62 -3.92 -3.49 -13.25
CA LYS A 62 -4.39 -4.08 -14.51
C LYS A 62 -3.90 -3.20 -15.65
N LEU A 63 -3.14 -3.76 -16.59
CA LEU A 63 -2.55 -3.01 -17.69
C LEU A 63 -3.62 -2.47 -18.66
N GLU A 64 -4.74 -3.16 -18.79
CA GLU A 64 -5.80 -2.83 -19.75
C GLU A 64 -6.64 -1.64 -19.28
N THR A 65 -6.85 -1.52 -17.97
CA THR A 65 -7.78 -0.55 -17.37
C THR A 65 -7.10 0.51 -16.51
N GLY A 66 -5.84 0.29 -16.12
CA GLY A 66 -5.12 1.11 -15.14
C GLY A 66 -5.64 1.00 -13.71
N CYS A 67 -6.72 0.26 -13.47
CA CYS A 67 -7.28 0.02 -12.14
C CYS A 67 -6.41 -0.97 -11.34
N PHE A 68 -6.44 -0.84 -10.03
CA PHE A 68 -5.70 -1.69 -9.10
C PHE A 68 -6.64 -2.68 -8.42
N VAL A 69 -6.25 -3.97 -8.42
CA VAL A 69 -7.02 -5.02 -7.74
C VAL A 69 -6.39 -5.33 -6.38
N PRO A 70 -7.10 -5.14 -5.26
CA PRO A 70 -6.56 -5.47 -3.95
C PRO A 70 -6.51 -7.00 -3.71
N GLU A 71 -5.50 -7.43 -2.98
CA GLU A 71 -5.36 -8.76 -2.39
C GLU A 71 -5.74 -8.68 -0.90
N GLY A 72 -6.43 -9.70 -0.40
CA GLY A 72 -6.89 -9.76 0.99
C GLY A 72 -8.17 -8.97 1.24
N HIS A 73 -8.83 -9.29 2.36
CA HIS A 73 -10.13 -8.72 2.67
C HIS A 73 -10.02 -7.23 3.05
N PRO A 74 -10.89 -6.35 2.52
CA PRO A 74 -11.04 -5.00 3.03
C PRO A 74 -11.51 -5.03 4.49
N TYR A 75 -10.83 -4.31 5.37
CA TYR A 75 -11.27 -4.06 6.75
C TYR A 75 -12.37 -2.99 6.84
N ILE A 76 -12.56 -2.22 5.78
CA ILE A 76 -13.35 -0.99 5.79
C ILE A 76 -14.76 -1.24 5.24
N TYR A 77 -14.94 -2.28 4.42
CA TYR A 77 -16.18 -2.55 3.69
C TYR A 77 -16.44 -4.05 3.62
N GLU A 78 -16.90 -4.64 4.73
CA GLU A 78 -17.12 -6.09 4.82
C GLU A 78 -18.28 -6.60 3.92
N ASN A 79 -19.12 -5.69 3.43
CA ASN A 79 -20.35 -6.04 2.72
C ASN A 79 -20.29 -5.83 1.19
N GLU A 80 -19.25 -5.17 0.66
CA GLU A 80 -19.12 -5.01 -0.78
C GLU A 80 -18.56 -6.30 -1.38
N LYS A 81 -19.27 -6.86 -2.36
CA LYS A 81 -18.91 -8.10 -3.05
C LYS A 81 -18.68 -7.89 -4.54
N ASP A 82 -19.02 -6.71 -5.07
CA ASP A 82 -18.71 -6.34 -6.44
C ASP A 82 -17.22 -6.05 -6.57
N GLU A 83 -16.52 -6.93 -7.29
CA GLU A 83 -15.08 -6.82 -7.54
C GLU A 83 -14.70 -5.54 -8.30
N GLU A 84 -15.58 -5.05 -9.18
CA GLU A 84 -15.34 -3.82 -9.93
C GLU A 84 -15.43 -2.61 -9.00
N ALA A 85 -16.47 -2.55 -8.15
CA ALA A 85 -16.62 -1.52 -7.14
C ALA A 85 -15.42 -1.50 -6.16
N ILE A 86 -14.97 -2.68 -5.70
CA ILE A 86 -13.79 -2.84 -4.84
C ILE A 86 -12.53 -2.31 -5.55
N SER A 87 -12.34 -2.67 -6.81
CA SER A 87 -11.20 -2.23 -7.64
C SER A 87 -11.18 -0.71 -7.83
N VAL A 88 -12.32 -0.10 -8.16
CA VAL A 88 -12.46 1.36 -8.30
C VAL A 88 -12.12 2.06 -6.99
N GLN A 89 -12.64 1.56 -5.87
CA GLN A 89 -12.42 2.17 -4.56
C GLN A 89 -10.95 2.04 -4.11
N PHE A 90 -10.34 0.87 -4.32
CA PHE A 90 -8.93 0.67 -4.01
C PHE A 90 -8.04 1.57 -4.86
N THR A 91 -8.35 1.68 -6.16
CA THR A 91 -7.68 2.58 -7.10
C THR A 91 -7.74 4.03 -6.62
N ALA A 92 -8.93 4.52 -6.27
CA ALA A 92 -9.10 5.87 -5.75
C ALA A 92 -8.31 6.09 -4.45
N THR A 93 -8.31 5.11 -3.55
CA THR A 93 -7.57 5.16 -2.29
C THR A 93 -6.06 5.25 -2.53
N LEU A 94 -5.52 4.41 -3.42
CA LEU A 94 -4.10 4.42 -3.77
C LEU A 94 -3.71 5.71 -4.49
N ALA A 95 -4.51 6.21 -5.42
CA ALA A 95 -4.26 7.49 -6.09
C ALA A 95 -4.19 8.65 -5.08
N ILE A 96 -5.14 8.71 -4.14
CA ILE A 96 -5.12 9.69 -3.04
C ILE A 96 -3.88 9.52 -2.16
N ALA A 97 -3.48 8.27 -1.87
CA ALA A 97 -2.28 7.99 -1.09
C ALA A 97 -1.03 8.55 -1.75
N LEU A 98 -0.86 8.30 -3.05
CA LEU A 98 0.29 8.73 -3.85
C LEU A 98 0.33 10.25 -4.07
N LEU A 99 -0.84 10.89 -4.21
CA LEU A 99 -0.93 12.35 -4.30
C LEU A 99 -0.61 13.04 -2.97
N LYS A 100 -0.90 12.38 -1.84
CA LYS A 100 -0.67 12.93 -0.49
C LYS A 100 0.72 12.62 0.05
N SER A 101 1.35 11.55 -0.39
CA SER A 101 2.78 11.39 -0.19
C SER A 101 3.49 12.38 -1.11
N ASP A 102 4.59 12.98 -0.66
CA ASP A 102 5.47 13.76 -1.55
C ASP A 102 6.22 12.81 -2.50
N TYR A 103 5.53 11.80 -3.06
CA TYR A 103 6.09 10.86 -3.99
C TYR A 103 6.37 11.59 -5.28
N SER A 104 7.56 12.17 -5.38
CA SER A 104 8.10 12.64 -6.65
C SER A 104 8.26 11.41 -7.52
N LEU A 105 7.46 11.33 -8.58
CA LEU A 105 7.74 10.48 -9.74
C LEU A 105 9.09 10.91 -10.31
N GLY A 106 10.20 10.40 -9.76
CA GLY A 106 11.53 10.41 -10.37
C GLY A 106 12.14 11.73 -10.84
N VAL A 107 11.59 12.92 -10.53
CA VAL A 107 12.27 14.17 -10.86
C VAL A 107 13.08 14.62 -9.66
N SER A 108 14.38 14.34 -9.72
CA SER A 108 15.41 15.04 -8.94
C SER A 108 15.12 16.54 -9.03
N LYS A 109 14.77 17.16 -7.90
CA LYS A 109 14.87 18.62 -7.79
C LYS A 109 16.36 18.94 -7.76
N ASN A 110 16.93 19.16 -8.95
CA ASN A 110 18.18 19.90 -9.11
C ASN A 110 17.93 21.38 -8.84
#